data_AF-A0A961CYB1-F1
#
_entry.id   AF-A0A961CYB1-F1
#
_cell.length_a   1.000
_cell.length_b   1.000
_cell.length_c   1.000
_cell.angle_alpha   90.00
_cell.angle_beta   90.00
_cell.angle_gamma   90.00
#
_symmetry.space_group_name_H-M   'P 1'
#
loop_
_entity.id
_entity.type
_entity.pdbx_description
1 polymer ?
#
loop_
_entity_poly.entity_id
_entity_poly.type
_entity_poly.pdbx_seq_one_letter_code
_entity_poly.pdbx_strand_id
1 'polypeptide(L)' 'MRGLRRAAAAVAIGGLVGLVLRFRGSTEPPLQGGGWRELTGDDLR' A
#
# COMPACT_ATOMS: atom_id res chain seq x y z
N MET A 1 -13.88 9.16 31.95
CA MET A 1 -14.07 7.82 31.32
C MET A 1 -14.45 7.84 29.84
N ARG A 2 -15.29 8.78 29.36
CA ARG A 2 -15.69 8.86 27.93
C ARG A 2 -14.52 9.04 26.95
N GLY A 3 -13.56 9.91 27.27
CA GLY A 3 -12.36 10.13 26.44
C GLY A 3 -11.47 8.89 26.35
N LEU A 4 -11.25 8.21 27.48
CA LEU A 4 -10.43 6.99 27.52
C LEU A 4 -11.03 5.86 26.68
N ARG A 5 -12.35 5.66 26.73
CA ARG A 5 -13.03 4.66 25.88
C ARG A 5 -12.89 4.98 24.39
N ARG A 6 -12.95 6.26 24.02
CA ARG A 6 -12.76 6.71 22.63
C ARG A 6 -11.32 6.49 22.16
N ALA A 7 -10.34 6.82 23.01
CA ALA A 7 -8.93 6.58 22.72
C ALA A 7 -8.65 5.07 22.54
N ALA A 8 -9.17 4.23 23.44
CA ALA A 8 -9.04 2.78 23.33
C ALA A 8 -9.67 2.24 22.03
N ALA A 9 -10.86 2.73 21.67
CA ALA A 9 -11.51 2.35 20.41
C ALA A 9 -10.70 2.79 19.18
N ALA A 10 -10.15 4.01 19.18
CA ALA A 10 -9.34 4.50 18.07
C ALA A 10 -8.06 3.67 17.88
N VAL A 11 -7.38 3.31 18.98
CA VAL A 11 -6.20 2.44 18.94
C VAL A 11 -6.55 1.05 18.44
N ALA A 12 -7.66 0.46 18.91
CA ALA A 12 -8.11 -0.85 18.47
C ALA A 12 -8.43 -0.88 16.97
N ILE A 13 -9.15 0.14 16.47
CA ILE A 13 -9.49 0.25 15.05
C ILE A 13 -8.23 0.45 14.21
N GLY A 14 -7.34 1.37 14.60
CA GLY A 14 -6.08 1.59 13.90
C GLY A 14 -5.20 0.35 13.85
N GLY A 15 -5.11 -0.39 14.96
CA GLY A 15 -4.40 -1.67 15.04
C GLY A 15 -5.00 -2.73 14.10
N LEU A 16 -6.33 -2.88 14.08
CA LEU A 16 -7.03 -3.79 13.18
C LEU A 16 -6.79 -3.45 11.70
N VAL A 17 -6.90 -2.18 11.33
CA VAL A 17 -6.64 -1.73 9.95
C VAL A 17 -5.19 -1.98 9.56
N GLY A 18 -4.24 -1.64 10.43
CA GLY A 18 -2.82 -1.90 10.20
C GLY A 18 -2.52 -3.39 10.05
N LEU A 19 -3.15 -4.24 10.86
CA LEU A 19 -3.04 -5.70 10.79
C LEU A 19 -3.54 -6.22 9.43
N VAL A 20 -4.73 -5.79 9.00
CA VAL A 20 -5.31 -6.16 7.71
C VAL A 20 -4.40 -5.72 6.57
N LEU A 21 -3.90 -4.49 6.58
CA LEU A 21 -2.97 -3.99 5.56
C LEU A 21 -1.65 -4.78 5.56
N ARG A 22 -1.16 -5.19 6.73
CA ARG A 22 0.09 -5.96 6.86
C ARG A 22 -0.02 -7.36 6.25
N PHE A 23 -1.18 -8.01 6.40
CA PHE A 23 -1.43 -9.35 5.84
C PHE A 23 -1.92 -9.32 4.40
N ARG A 24 -2.61 -8.26 3.98
CA ARG A 24 -3.14 -8.12 2.62
C ARG A 24 -2.16 -7.44 1.66
N GLY A 25 -1.25 -6.62 2.18
CA GLY A 25 -0.18 -6.02 1.40
C GLY A 25 0.79 -7.11 0.95
N SER A 26 0.87 -7.33 -0.36
CA SER A 26 1.96 -8.09 -0.94
C SER A 26 3.25 -7.32 -0.70
N THR A 27 4.20 -7.93 0.02
CA THR A 27 5.58 -7.41 0.13
C THR A 27 6.36 -7.61 -1.16
N GLU A 28 5.76 -8.27 -2.15
CA GLU A 28 6.31 -8.40 -3.47
C GLU A 28 6.34 -7.01 -4.11
N PRO A 29 7.52 -6.53 -4.55
CA PRO A 29 7.55 -5.37 -5.41
C PRO A 29 6.63 -5.65 -6.59
N PRO A 30 5.87 -4.65 -7.08
CA PRO A 30 5.02 -4.85 -8.24
C PRO A 30 5.86 -5.50 -9.32
N LEU A 31 5.33 -6.57 -9.94
CA LEU A 31 5.94 -7.17 -11.11
C LEU A 31 6.26 -6.00 -12.04
N GLN A 32 7.55 -5.77 -12.31
CA GLN A 32 7.97 -4.77 -13.28
C GLN A 32 7.51 -5.27 -14.65
N GLY A 33 6.23 -5.06 -14.94
CA GLY A 33 5.58 -5.36 -16.19
C GLY A 33 5.92 -4.23 -17.14
N GLY A 34 7.03 -4.41 -17.85
CA GLY A 34 7.54 -3.40 -18.78
C GLY A 34 9.05 -3.48 -18.85
N GLY A 35 9.56 -4.01 -19.95
CA GLY A 35 10.97 -3.89 -20.28
C GLY A 35 11.26 -2.51 -20.87
N TRP A 36 12.51 -2.09 -20.76
CA TRP A 36 13.00 -1.01 -21.62
C TRP A 36 13.00 -1.53 -23.06
N ARG A 37 12.23 -0.87 -23.92
CA ARG A 37 12.41 -1.04 -25.37
C ARG A 37 13.20 0.15 -25.88
N GLU A 38 14.16 -0.11 -26.75
CA GLU A 38 14.84 0.93 -27.47
C GLU A 38 13.84 1.60 -28.42
N LEU A 39 13.68 2.92 -28.30
CA LEU A 39 12.86 3.71 -29.20
C LEU A 39 13.64 3.89 -30.50
N THR A 40 13.00 3.62 -31.63
CA THR A 40 13.64 3.71 -32.95
C THR A 40 12.76 4.46 -33.95
N GLY A 41 13.39 5.22 -34.85
CA GLY A 41 12.72 5.89 -35.96
C GLY A 41 11.69 6.94 -35.51
N ASP A 42 10.43 6.76 -35.91
CA ASP A 42 9.33 7.69 -35.63
C ASP A 42 8.95 7.74 -34.16
N ASP A 43 9.29 6.71 -33.38
CA ASP A 43 9.12 6.69 -31.91
C ASP A 43 9.97 7.75 -31.19
N LEU A 44 10.96 8.35 -31.87
CA LEU A 44 11.84 9.39 -31.32
C LEU A 44 11.36 10.83 -31.60
N ARG A 45 10.23 11.02 -32.29
CA ARG A 45 9.73 12.33 -32.73
C ARG A 45 8.66 12.91 -31.81
#